data_AF-A0A7V1H722-F1
#
_entry.id   AF-A0A7V1H722-F1
#
_cell.length_a   1.000
_cell.length_b   1.000
_cell.length_c   1.000
_cell.angle_alpha   90.00
_cell.angle_beta   90.00
_cell.angle_gamma   90.00
#
_symmetry.space_group_name_H-M   'P 1'
#
loop_
_entity.id
_entity.type
_entity.pdbx_description
1 polymer ?
#
loop_
_entity_poly.entity_id
_entity_poly.type
_entity_poly.pdbx_seq_one_letter_code
_entity_poly.pdbx_strand_id
1 'polypeptide(L)'
;MIKEAVKGSTGDPVKGLGISSMGEAFTPIGPGNEYLANAMITFDTRTTSLTGPWSRDFGLEKLYKATGHTAHPMFSIFKLLWLKENRKDVFKKAVKFLCFEDLIQHAL
;
A
#
# COMPACT_ATOMS: atom_id res chain seq x y z
N MET A 1 22.10 -0.67 -3.49
CA MET A 1 21.74 -0.42 -4.91
C MET A 1 21.91 1.03 -5.36
N ILE A 2 21.43 2.06 -4.64
CA ILE A 2 21.61 3.47 -5.07
C ILE A 2 23.11 3.87 -5.08
N LYS A 3 23.87 3.53 -4.03
CA LYS A 3 25.31 3.83 -3.94
C LYS A 3 26.10 3.21 -5.09
N GLU A 4 25.70 2.03 -5.53
CA GLU A 4 26.29 1.29 -6.63
C GLU A 4 25.91 1.91 -7.98
N ALA A 5 24.66 2.34 -8.14
CA ALA A 5 24.19 3.00 -9.36
C ALA A 5 24.89 4.34 -9.63
N VAL A 6 25.30 5.05 -8.58
CA VAL A 6 26.02 6.34 -8.69
C VAL A 6 27.55 6.18 -8.62
N LYS A 7 28.05 4.94 -8.52
CA LYS A 7 29.49 4.68 -8.41
C LYS A 7 30.19 5.06 -9.73
N GLY A 8 30.88 6.20 -9.72
CA GLY A 8 31.60 6.74 -10.88
C GLY A 8 30.98 8.01 -11.47
N SER A 9 29.79 8.43 -11.01
CA SER A 9 29.21 9.72 -11.36
C SER A 9 29.96 10.84 -10.61
N THR A 10 30.72 11.67 -11.33
CA THR A 10 31.62 12.69 -10.72
C THR A 10 31.45 14.10 -11.27
N GLY A 11 30.68 14.30 -12.35
CA GLY A 11 30.65 15.58 -13.09
C GLY A 11 29.34 16.39 -13.02
N ASP A 12 28.22 15.77 -12.66
CA ASP A 12 26.91 16.45 -12.61
C ASP A 12 26.12 16.00 -11.36
N PRO A 13 25.85 16.90 -10.40
CA PRO A 13 25.15 16.55 -9.17
C PRO A 13 23.65 16.33 -9.41
N VAL A 14 23.09 15.30 -8.75
CA VAL A 14 21.66 14.99 -8.79
C VAL A 14 20.82 16.20 -8.38
N LYS A 15 19.91 16.64 -9.26
CA LYS A 15 18.99 17.78 -9.02
C LYS A 15 17.57 17.39 -8.63
N GLY A 16 17.21 16.11 -8.77
CA GLY A 16 15.89 15.62 -8.44
C GLY A 16 15.85 14.10 -8.31
N LEU A 17 14.83 13.60 -7.62
CA LEU A 17 14.57 12.19 -7.40
C LEU A 17 13.11 11.89 -7.74
N GLY A 18 12.90 10.89 -8.60
CA GLY A 18 11.58 10.31 -8.86
C GLY A 18 11.52 8.91 -8.25
N ILE A 19 10.41 8.58 -7.59
CA ILE A 19 10.16 7.26 -7.03
C ILE A 19 9.02 6.62 -7.82
N SER A 20 9.26 5.42 -8.33
CA SER A 20 8.23 4.56 -8.91
C SER A 20 8.29 3.22 -8.18
N SER A 21 7.13 2.65 -7.90
CA SER A 21 6.98 1.54 -6.98
C SER A 21 5.87 0.59 -7.44
N MET A 22 5.76 -0.56 -6.75
CA MET A 22 4.65 -1.48 -6.95
C MET A 22 3.36 -0.89 -6.34
N GLY A 23 2.44 -0.44 -7.21
CA GLY A 23 1.16 0.13 -6.80
C GLY A 23 0.26 -0.83 -6.03
N GLU A 24 -0.67 -0.29 -5.24
CA GLU A 24 -1.55 -1.01 -4.31
C GLU A 24 -0.85 -1.72 -3.14
N ALA A 25 0.48 -1.86 -3.15
CA ALA A 25 1.23 -2.37 -2.02
C ALA A 25 1.37 -1.29 -0.95
N PHE A 26 1.03 -1.60 0.30
CA PHE A 26 1.15 -0.65 1.41
C PHE A 26 1.70 -1.28 2.68
N THR A 27 2.19 -0.41 3.57
CA THR A 27 2.68 -0.78 4.90
C THR A 27 1.93 0.00 5.99
N PRO A 28 1.39 -0.66 7.03
CA PRO A 28 0.79 0.00 8.17
C PRO A 28 1.86 0.57 9.11
N ILE A 29 1.81 1.88 9.35
CA ILE A 29 2.74 2.61 10.20
C ILE A 29 2.03 3.08 11.46
N GLY A 30 2.63 2.81 12.61
CA GLY A 30 2.15 3.19 13.93
C GLY A 30 2.79 4.47 14.48
N PRO A 31 2.49 4.84 15.73
CA PRO A 31 3.12 5.97 16.40
C PRO A 31 4.64 5.84 16.42
N GLY A 32 5.35 6.95 16.26
CA GLY A 32 6.82 6.94 16.25
C GLY A 32 7.45 6.24 15.04
N ASN A 33 6.72 6.14 13.90
CA ASN A 33 7.17 5.46 12.68
C ASN A 33 7.39 3.95 12.82
N GLU A 34 6.72 3.30 13.78
CA GLU A 34 6.79 1.85 13.97
C GLU A 34 6.15 1.10 12.80
N TYR A 35 6.86 0.13 12.23
CA TYR A 35 6.31 -0.82 11.26
C TYR A 35 5.45 -1.85 11.97
N LEU A 36 4.12 -1.81 11.77
CA LEU A 36 3.19 -2.62 12.56
C LEU A 36 2.97 -4.04 12.00
N ALA A 37 3.27 -4.24 10.72
CA ALA A 37 3.18 -5.53 10.05
C ALA A 37 4.00 -5.52 8.77
N ASN A 38 4.23 -6.72 8.21
CA ASN A 38 4.73 -6.84 6.84
C ASN A 38 3.78 -6.14 5.86
N ALA A 39 4.36 -5.58 4.81
CA ALA A 39 3.62 -4.96 3.72
C ALA A 39 2.62 -5.94 3.08
N MET A 40 1.46 -5.42 2.68
CA MET A 40 0.47 -6.19 1.94
C MET A 40 0.58 -5.85 0.45
N ILE A 41 1.30 -6.70 -0.30
CA ILE A 41 1.67 -6.46 -1.69
C ILE A 41 0.48 -6.61 -2.67
N THR A 42 0.66 -6.19 -3.93
CA THR A 42 -0.37 -6.23 -4.99
C THR A 42 -0.88 -7.64 -5.28
N PHE A 43 0.01 -8.63 -5.21
CA PHE A 43 -0.31 -10.03 -5.48
C PHE A 43 -0.79 -10.80 -4.24
N ASP A 44 -1.06 -10.10 -3.14
CA ASP A 44 -1.57 -10.72 -1.93
C ASP A 44 -3.04 -11.16 -2.13
N THR A 45 -3.26 -12.47 -2.12
CA THR A 45 -4.57 -13.07 -2.41
C THR A 45 -5.41 -13.33 -1.16
N ARG A 46 -4.97 -12.93 0.05
CA ARG A 46 -5.68 -13.25 1.30
C ARG A 46 -7.09 -12.66 1.39
N THR A 47 -7.39 -11.67 0.54
CA THR A 47 -8.69 -10.97 0.49
C THR A 47 -9.65 -11.58 -0.52
N THR A 48 -9.28 -12.66 -1.21
CA THR A 48 -10.09 -13.27 -2.29
C THR A 48 -11.48 -13.68 -1.81
N SER A 49 -11.57 -14.33 -0.64
CA SER A 49 -12.85 -14.76 -0.06
C SER A 49 -13.73 -13.59 0.41
N LEU A 50 -13.12 -12.45 0.77
CA LEU A 50 -13.80 -11.24 1.22
C LEU A 50 -14.33 -10.40 0.05
N THR A 51 -13.53 -10.29 -1.02
CA THR A 51 -13.71 -9.31 -2.11
C THR A 51 -15.09 -9.43 -2.76
N GLY A 52 -15.49 -10.64 -3.16
CA GLY A 52 -16.76 -10.87 -3.85
C GLY A 52 -17.99 -10.56 -2.98
N PRO A 53 -18.16 -11.22 -1.82
CA PRO A 53 -19.28 -10.98 -0.92
C PRO A 53 -19.39 -9.51 -0.48
N TRP A 54 -18.29 -8.91 -0.04
CA TRP A 54 -18.28 -7.52 0.42
C TRP A 54 -18.69 -6.56 -0.69
N SER A 55 -18.18 -6.75 -1.91
CA SER A 55 -18.51 -5.85 -3.03
C SER A 55 -19.96 -5.98 -3.50
N ARG A 56 -20.58 -7.15 -3.35
CA ARG A 56 -22.02 -7.33 -3.63
C ARG A 56 -22.88 -6.64 -2.58
N ASP A 57 -22.52 -6.76 -1.31
CA ASP A 57 -23.23 -6.09 -0.20
C ASP A 57 -23.09 -4.56 -0.27
N PHE A 58 -21.88 -4.07 -0.56
CA PHE A 58 -21.63 -2.63 -0.74
C PHE A 58 -22.27 -2.06 -2.02
N GLY A 59 -22.41 -2.90 -3.05
CA GLY A 59 -22.90 -2.54 -4.38
C GLY A 59 -21.77 -2.30 -5.38
N LEU A 60 -21.70 -3.14 -6.43
CA LEU A 60 -20.63 -3.10 -7.45
C LEU A 60 -20.60 -1.77 -8.23
N GLU A 61 -21.76 -1.25 -8.63
CA GLU A 61 -21.84 0.02 -9.34
C GLU A 61 -21.42 1.19 -8.44
N LYS A 62 -21.79 1.15 -7.16
CA LYS A 62 -21.38 2.14 -6.16
C LYS A 62 -19.87 2.11 -5.94
N LEU A 63 -19.28 0.93 -5.83
CA LEU A 63 -17.82 0.76 -5.72
C LEU A 63 -17.11 1.36 -6.93
N TYR A 64 -17.57 1.03 -8.13
CA TYR A 64 -16.97 1.53 -9.37
C TYR A 64 -17.11 3.04 -9.51
N LYS A 65 -18.30 3.60 -9.26
CA LYS A 65 -18.52 5.05 -9.32
C LYS A 65 -17.69 5.84 -8.31
N ALA A 66 -17.42 5.26 -7.14
CA ALA A 66 -16.62 5.91 -6.09
C ALA A 66 -15.11 5.83 -6.33
N THR A 67 -14.62 4.74 -6.94
CA THR A 67 -13.18 4.43 -6.99
C THR A 67 -12.59 4.31 -8.39
N GLY A 68 -13.43 4.13 -9.42
CA GLY A 68 -13.01 3.77 -10.78
C GLY A 68 -12.55 2.31 -10.92
N HIS A 69 -12.60 1.51 -9.85
CA HIS A 69 -12.07 0.15 -9.81
C HIS A 69 -13.17 -0.91 -9.76
N THR A 70 -12.89 -2.05 -10.38
CA THR A 70 -13.69 -3.27 -10.23
C THR A 70 -13.35 -3.97 -8.91
N ALA A 71 -14.21 -4.90 -8.49
CA ALA A 71 -13.97 -5.71 -7.30
C ALA A 71 -12.84 -6.72 -7.56
N HIS A 72 -11.60 -6.35 -7.20
CA HIS A 72 -10.44 -7.23 -7.37
C HIS A 72 -9.53 -7.24 -6.11
N PRO A 73 -9.07 -8.42 -5.66
CA PRO A 73 -8.25 -8.56 -4.44
C PRO A 73 -6.98 -7.71 -4.39
N MET A 74 -6.44 -7.35 -5.57
CA MET A 74 -5.21 -6.55 -5.67
C MET A 74 -5.31 -5.18 -5.03
N PHE A 75 -6.51 -4.58 -5.03
CA PHE A 75 -6.71 -3.21 -4.58
C PHE A 75 -6.59 -3.09 -3.06
N SER A 76 -5.94 -2.02 -2.64
CA SER A 76 -5.64 -1.66 -1.25
C SER A 76 -6.87 -1.67 -0.33
N ILE A 77 -8.04 -1.27 -0.82
CA ILE A 77 -9.29 -1.23 -0.03
C ILE A 77 -9.63 -2.60 0.58
N PHE A 78 -9.51 -3.69 -0.17
CA PHE A 78 -9.84 -5.03 0.33
C PHE A 78 -8.85 -5.50 1.39
N LYS A 79 -7.59 -5.09 1.27
CA LYS A 79 -6.53 -5.38 2.24
C LYS A 79 -6.73 -4.58 3.53
N LEU A 80 -7.20 -3.34 3.44
CA LEU A 80 -7.60 -2.53 4.60
C LEU A 80 -8.83 -3.12 5.32
N LEU A 81 -9.84 -3.57 4.58
CA LEU A 81 -11.00 -4.25 5.14
C LEU A 81 -10.59 -5.54 5.85
N TRP A 82 -9.70 -6.33 5.24
CA TRP A 82 -9.17 -7.54 5.85
C TRP A 82 -8.41 -7.24 7.15
N LEU A 83 -7.58 -6.18 7.20
CA LEU A 83 -6.91 -5.76 8.43
C LEU A 83 -7.92 -5.36 9.51
N LYS A 84 -8.96 -4.60 9.15
CA LYS A 84 -10.02 -4.18 10.07
C LYS A 84 -10.74 -5.38 10.71
N GLU A 85 -10.87 -6.49 10.00
CA GLU A 85 -11.54 -7.69 10.51
C GLU A 85 -10.60 -8.65 11.24
N ASN A 86 -9.41 -8.91 10.68
CA ASN A 86 -8.53 -10.02 11.08
C ASN A 86 -7.33 -9.58 11.92
N ARG A 87 -6.89 -8.32 11.80
CA ARG A 87 -5.75 -7.73 12.52
C ARG A 87 -6.12 -6.37 13.10
N LYS A 88 -7.17 -6.38 13.93
CA LYS A 88 -7.71 -5.20 14.61
C LYS A 88 -6.65 -4.46 15.43
N ASP A 89 -5.69 -5.17 15.99
CA ASP A 89 -4.53 -4.62 16.68
C ASP A 89 -3.72 -3.68 15.77
N VAL A 90 -3.39 -4.14 14.56
CA VAL A 90 -2.67 -3.35 13.55
C VAL A 90 -3.55 -2.22 13.04
N PHE A 91 -4.79 -2.51 12.66
CA PHE A 91 -5.68 -1.52 12.06
C PHE A 91 -5.98 -0.35 13.02
N LYS A 92 -6.15 -0.63 14.32
CA LYS A 92 -6.41 0.41 15.33
C LYS A 92 -5.15 1.17 15.75
N LYS A 93 -3.98 0.52 15.78
CA LYS A 93 -2.71 1.15 16.15
C LYS A 93 -2.12 1.97 15.00
N ALA A 94 -2.43 1.64 13.75
CA ALA A 94 -1.92 2.34 12.58
C ALA A 94 -2.37 3.82 12.59
N VAL A 95 -1.41 4.71 12.42
CA VAL A 95 -1.65 6.15 12.19
C VAL A 95 -1.65 6.48 10.70
N LYS A 96 -0.99 5.65 9.87
CA LYS A 96 -0.94 5.79 8.41
C LYS A 96 -0.88 4.41 7.74
N PHE A 97 -1.38 4.33 6.51
CA PHE A 97 -1.12 3.21 5.59
C PHE A 97 -0.42 3.80 4.38
N LEU A 98 0.88 3.54 4.23
CA LEU A 98 1.70 4.18 3.20
C LEU A 98 1.90 3.22 2.03
N CYS A 99 1.56 3.66 0.82
CA CYS A 99 2.00 2.98 -0.39
C CYS A 99 3.52 3.01 -0.49
N PHE A 100 4.13 2.15 -1.30
CA PHE A 100 5.59 2.02 -1.29
C PHE A 100 6.33 3.29 -1.70
N GLU A 101 5.80 4.06 -2.64
CA GLU A 101 6.33 5.38 -3.01
C GLU A 101 6.29 6.35 -1.82
N ASP A 102 5.17 6.42 -1.11
CA ASP A 102 5.01 7.27 0.08
C ASP A 102 5.90 6.79 1.22
N LEU A 103 6.07 5.48 1.36
CA LEU A 103 6.90 4.88 2.39
C LEU A 103 8.38 5.22 2.18
N ILE A 104 8.85 5.13 0.94
CA ILE A 104 10.21 5.54 0.58
C ILE A 104 10.34 7.04 0.80
N GLN A 105 9.39 7.85 0.33
CA GLN A 105 9.42 9.30 0.52
C GLN A 105 9.40 9.70 2.01
N HIS A 106 8.67 8.97 2.84
CA HIS A 106 8.59 9.19 4.29
C HIS A 106 9.90 8.83 5.03
N ALA A 107 10.75 8.00 4.41
CA ALA A 107 12.05 7.58 4.96
C ALA A 107 13.25 8.40 4.44
N LEU A 108 13.03 9.28 3.45
CA LEU A 108 14.03 10.25 2.98
C LEU A 108 14.13 11.44 3.93
#